data_AF-A0A1B8UMB9-F1
#
_entry.id   AF-A0A1B8UMB9-F1
#
_cell.length_a   1.000
_cell.length_b   1.000
_cell.length_c   1.000
_cell.angle_alpha   90.00
_cell.angle_beta   90.00
_cell.angle_gamma   90.00
#
_symmetry.space_group_name_H-M   'P 1'
#
loop_
_entity.id
_entity.type
_entity.pdbx_description
1 polymer ?
#
loop_
_entity_poly.entity_id
_entity_poly.type
_entity_poly.pdbx_seq_one_letter_code
_entity_poly.pdbx_strand_id
1 'polypeptide(L)' 'MIQGVIDQIECDIVTIEVEDGHTIEYPKHLLPTEAEVGDVVHIVGNVITINKEATEERRKEVDQLMDELFED' A
#
# COMPACT_ATOMS: atom_id res chain seq x y z
N MET A 1 8.53 -1.87 -5.70
CA MET A 1 7.81 -1.12 -4.66
C MET A 1 7.60 0.27 -5.21
N ILE A 2 6.35 0.72 -5.26
CA ILE A 2 5.98 2.05 -5.75
C ILE A 2 5.47 2.83 -4.55
N GLN A 3 5.98 4.04 -4.33
CA GLN A 3 5.48 4.95 -3.31
C GLN A 3 4.60 6.00 -3.97
N GLY A 4 3.49 6.33 -3.33
CA GLY A 4 2.63 7.41 -3.78
C GLY A 4 1.79 8.00 -2.65
N VAL A 5 1.14 9.10 -2.97
CA VAL A 5 0.26 9.84 -2.07
C VAL A 5 -1.16 9.72 -2.57
N ILE A 6 -2.10 9.42 -1.67
CA ILE A 6 -3.52 9.41 -2.02
C ILE A 6 -3.94 10.83 -2.37
N ASP A 7 -4.30 11.08 -3.62
CA ASP A 7 -4.75 12.39 -4.10
C ASP A 7 -6.27 12.54 -3.95
N GLN A 8 -7.02 11.47 -4.27
CA GLN A 8 -8.48 11.49 -4.23
C GLN A 8 -9.07 10.10 -3.96
N ILE A 9 -10.18 10.05 -3.21
CA ILE A 9 -10.96 8.82 -3.00
C ILE A 9 -12.41 9.07 -3.45
N GLU A 10 -12.84 8.38 -4.50
CA GLU A 10 -14.20 8.49 -5.04
C GLU A 10 -14.90 7.14 -5.07
N CYS A 11 -16.05 7.04 -4.41
CA CYS A 11 -16.88 5.82 -4.35
C CYS A 11 -16.04 4.58 -3.98
N ASP A 12 -15.64 3.81 -5.00
CA ASP A 12 -14.91 2.55 -4.93
C ASP A 12 -13.52 2.61 -5.59
N ILE A 13 -13.03 3.79 -5.98
CA ILE A 13 -11.73 4.00 -6.61
C ILE A 13 -10.94 5.03 -5.80
N VAL A 14 -9.64 4.80 -5.71
CA VAL A 14 -8.66 5.73 -5.18
C VAL A 14 -7.72 6.15 -6.31
N THR A 15 -7.35 7.41 -6.32
CA THR A 15 -6.30 7.96 -7.16
C THR A 15 -5.08 8.22 -6.29
N ILE A 16 -3.95 7.60 -6.64
CA ILE A 16 -2.67 7.77 -5.95
C ILE A 16 -1.69 8.42 -6.93
N GLU A 17 -1.12 9.55 -6.54
CA GLU A 17 -0.02 10.21 -7.24
C GLU A 17 1.30 9.57 -6.82
N VAL A 18 2.02 8.95 -7.75
CA VAL A 18 3.32 8.33 -7.48
C VAL A 18 4.44 9.30 -7.77
N GLU A 19 5.61 9.09 -7.16
CA GLU A 19 6.76 10.00 -7.25
C GLU A 19 7.25 10.31 -8.67
N ASP A 20 6.92 9.43 -9.63
CA ASP A 20 7.25 9.61 -11.04
C ASP A 20 6.36 10.67 -11.74
N GLY A 21 5.45 11.31 -10.99
CA GLY A 21 4.50 12.31 -11.50
C GLY A 21 3.31 11.70 -12.24
N HIS A 22 3.17 10.38 -12.17
CA HIS A 22 2.03 9.65 -12.71
C HIS A 22 0.97 9.45 -11.63
N THR A 23 -0.29 9.40 -12.04
CA THR A 23 -1.41 8.97 -11.19
C THR A 23 -1.86 7.58 -11.57
N ILE A 24 -2.11 6.78 -10.55
CA ILE A 24 -2.59 5.40 -10.67
C ILE A 24 -3.92 5.27 -9.94
N GLU A 25 -4.85 4.58 -10.58
CA GLU A 25 -6.17 4.30 -10.02
C GLU A 25 -6.17 2.89 -9.43
N TYR A 26 -6.54 2.78 -8.16
CA TYR A 26 -6.69 1.51 -7.46
C TYR A 26 -8.10 1.38 -6.87
N PRO A 27 -8.67 0.16 -6.86
CA PRO A 27 -9.91 -0.08 -6.13
C PRO A 27 -9.75 0.27 -4.65
N LYS A 28 -10.67 1.07 -4.11
CA LYS A 28 -10.70 1.48 -2.70
C LYS A 28 -10.71 0.29 -1.74
N HIS A 29 -11.29 -0.85 -2.12
CA HIS A 29 -11.30 -2.05 -1.28
C HIS A 29 -9.91 -2.68 -1.08
N LEU A 30 -8.93 -2.35 -1.92
CA LEU A 30 -7.53 -2.74 -1.72
C LEU A 30 -6.78 -1.80 -0.79
N LEU A 31 -7.37 -0.63 -0.47
CA LEU A 31 -6.79 0.28 0.49
C LEU A 31 -7.20 -0.12 1.89
N PRO A 32 -6.30 0.04 2.87
CA PRO A 32 -6.68 -0.17 4.26
C PRO A 32 -7.77 0.82 4.67
N THR A 33 -8.62 0.43 5.60
CA THR A 33 -9.81 1.20 5.99
C THR A 33 -9.45 2.55 6.64
N GLU A 34 -8.23 2.70 7.12
CA GLU A 34 -7.68 3.92 7.72
C GLU A 34 -7.05 4.90 6.71
N ALA A 35 -7.06 4.58 5.41
CA ALA A 35 -6.49 5.47 4.38
C ALA A 35 -7.36 6.70 4.16
N GLU A 36 -6.71 7.85 4.19
CA GLU A 36 -7.33 9.13 3.87
C GLU A 36 -6.57 9.88 2.77
N VAL A 37 -7.23 10.86 2.15
CA VAL A 37 -6.57 11.73 1.17
C VAL A 37 -5.37 12.42 1.84
N GLY A 38 -4.22 12.35 1.19
CA GLY A 38 -2.94 12.85 1.70
C GLY A 38 -2.06 11.81 2.41
N ASP A 39 -2.55 10.60 2.65
CA ASP A 39 -1.72 9.52 3.21
C ASP A 39 -0.70 8.99 2.18
N VAL A 40 0.49 8.64 2.67
CA VAL A 40 1.55 8.00 1.87
C VAL A 40 1.37 6.48 1.91
N VAL A 41 1.22 5.88 0.73
CA VAL A 41 1.04 4.45 0.53
C VAL A 41 2.21 3.83 -0.20
N HIS A 42 2.51 2.58 0.17
CA HIS A 42 3.49 1.74 -0.53
C HIS A 42 2.75 0.62 -1.24
N ILE A 43 3.04 0.46 -2.52
CA ILE A 43 2.40 -0.51 -3.39
C ILE A 43 3.43 -1.56 -3.79
N VAL A 44 3.14 -2.80 -3.45
CA VAL A 44 3.97 -3.96 -3.79
C VAL A 44 3.08 -4.98 -4.48
N GLY A 45 3.08 -4.96 -5.83
CA GLY A 45 2.17 -5.76 -6.63
C GLY A 45 0.71 -5.34 -6.41
N ASN A 46 -0.11 -6.24 -5.87
CA ASN A 46 -1.53 -6.00 -5.56
C ASN A 46 -1.79 -5.59 -4.10
N VAL A 47 -0.73 -5.40 -3.31
CA VAL A 47 -0.84 -5.05 -1.89
C VAL A 47 -0.52 -3.57 -1.71
N ILE A 48 -1.45 -2.82 -1.11
CA ILE A 48 -1.29 -1.42 -0.74
C ILE A 48 -1.20 -1.33 0.78
N THR A 49 -0.09 -0.82 1.28
CA THR A 49 0.11 -0.59 2.72
C THR A 49 0.22 0.91 2.98
N ILE A 50 -0.61 1.44 3.87
CA ILE A 50 -0.45 2.81 4.38
C ILE A 50 0.56 2.74 5.51
N ASN A 51 1.51 3.66 5.53
CA ASN A 51 2.54 3.67 6.56
C ASN A 51 2.08 4.48 7.78
N LYS A 52 1.13 3.96 8.56
CA LYS A 52 0.76 4.54 9.88
C LYS A 52 1.41 3.81 11.06
N GLU A 53 1.94 2.61 10.86
CA GLU A 53 2.51 1.80 11.95
C GLU A 53 3.79 1.04 11.57
N ALA A 54 4.80 1.78 11.11
CA ALA A 54 6.19 1.32 11.12
C ALA A 54 6.76 1.01 12.53
N THR A 55 5.94 1.00 13.59
CA THR A 55 6.43 0.92 14.98
C THR A 55 6.21 -0.43 15.65
N GLU A 56 5.08 -1.12 15.53
CA GLU A 56 4.86 -2.34 16.37
C GLU A 56 4.67 -3.65 15.58
N GLU A 57 4.09 -3.65 14.38
CA GLU A 57 3.79 -4.90 13.64
C GLU A 57 4.83 -5.30 12.57
N ARG A 58 5.98 -4.62 12.50
CA ARG A 58 7.16 -5.09 11.72
C ARG A 58 7.80 -6.37 12.29
N ARG A 59 7.15 -7.08 13.21
CA ARG A 59 7.74 -8.21 13.96
C ARG A 59 7.12 -9.60 13.72
N LYS A 60 6.03 -9.74 12.97
CA LYS A 60 5.37 -11.06 12.87
C LYS A 60 5.10 -11.62 11.48
N GLU A 61 4.89 -10.81 10.44
CA GLU A 61 4.39 -11.38 9.17
C GLU A 61 5.45 -11.47 8.05
N VAL A 62 6.54 -10.69 8.12
CA VAL A 62 7.65 -10.83 7.17
C VAL A 62 8.43 -12.14 7.38
N ASP A 63 8.35 -12.76 8.57
CA ASP A 63 8.90 -14.09 8.84
C ASP A 63 8.08 -15.22 8.18
N GLN A 64 6.82 -15.01 7.80
CA GLN A 64 5.97 -16.08 7.25
C GLN A 64 5.95 -16.15 5.72
N LEU A 65 6.20 -15.04 5.01
CA LEU A 65 6.20 -15.02 3.53
C LEU A 65 7.60 -15.12 2.92
N MET A 66 8.67 -15.13 3.73
CA MET A 66 10.03 -15.47 3.27
C MET A 66 10.33 -16.98 3.30
N ASP A 67 9.51 -17.79 3.98
CA ASP A 67 9.74 -19.24 4.12
C ASP A 67 9.22 -20.03 2.88
N GLU A 68 8.27 -19.50 2.11
CA GLU A 68 7.63 -20.25 1.01
C GLU A 68 8.29 -20.06 -0.37
N LEU A 69 9.31 -19.18 -0.50
CA LEU A 69 9.97 -18.90 -1.78
C LEU A 69 11.42 -19.43 -1.89
N PHE A 70 11.90 -20.20 -0.91
CA PHE A 70 13.20 -20.88 -0.96
C PHE A 70 13.15 -22.29 -0.32
N GLU A 71 12.25 -23.15 -0.79
CA GLU A 71 12.48 -24.61 -0.71
C GLU A 71 12.96 -25.12 -2.09
N ASP A 72 14.28 -25.36 -2.16
CA ASP A 72 15.19 -26.01 -3.15
C ASP A 72 15.16 -25.59 -4.64
#